data_AF-A0A948BJG7-F1
#
_entry.id   AF-A0A948BJG7-F1
#
_cell.length_a   1.000
_cell.length_b   1.000
_cell.length_c   1.000
_cell.angle_alpha   90.00
_cell.angle_beta   90.00
_cell.angle_gamma   90.00
#
_symmetry.space_group_name_H-M   'P 1'
#
loop_
_entity.id
_entity.type
_entity.pdbx_description
1 polymer ?
#
loop_
_entity_poly.entity_id
_entity_poly.type
_entity_poly.pdbx_seq_one_letter_code
_entity_poly.pdbx_strand_id
1 'polypeptide(L)'
;MKKILISLALALAFGLINSVVFAQEELHFGQIVDRQEPVACLVCHEGIKASEARFCKSNCNITASHPAFKKYPPAGKDHEFNPVEKLTAAGIDLRDGEITCVSCHDLGLATQYFLVISRENGQLCKTCHLKFWER
;
A
#
# COMPACT_ATOMS: atom_id res chain seq x y z
N MET A 1 -0.26 50.42 11.85
CA MET A 1 -0.59 49.15 12.57
C MET A 1 -1.66 48.30 11.87
N LYS A 2 -2.81 48.85 11.43
CA LYS A 2 -3.86 48.09 10.69
C LYS A 2 -3.40 47.39 9.40
N LYS A 3 -2.45 47.98 8.65
CA LYS A 3 -1.95 47.41 7.39
C LYS A 3 -1.08 46.14 7.57
N ILE A 4 -0.39 46.02 8.71
CA ILE A 4 0.47 44.86 9.01
C ILE A 4 -0.39 43.64 9.40
N LEU A 5 -1.52 43.88 10.07
CA LEU A 5 -2.47 42.82 10.45
C LEU A 5 -3.18 42.19 9.24
N ILE A 6 -3.43 42.95 8.18
CA ILE A 6 -4.07 42.46 6.95
C ILE A 6 -3.12 41.57 6.15
N SER A 7 -1.83 41.92 6.08
CA SER A 7 -0.82 41.10 5.40
C SER A 7 -0.55 39.77 6.10
N LEU A 8 -0.66 39.72 7.43
CA LEU A 8 -0.48 38.49 8.20
C LEU A 8 -1.66 37.52 8.00
N ALA A 9 -2.89 38.04 7.91
CA ALA A 9 -4.09 37.23 7.66
C ALA A 9 -4.09 36.58 6.26
N LEU A 10 -3.56 37.28 5.25
CA LEU A 10 -3.48 36.75 3.89
C LEU A 10 -2.43 35.63 3.74
N ALA A 11 -1.30 35.73 4.47
CA ALA A 11 -0.27 34.69 4.50
C ALA A 11 -0.74 33.41 5.21
N LEU A 12 -1.54 33.55 6.27
CA LEU A 12 -2.17 32.43 6.97
C LEU A 12 -3.21 31.69 6.13
N ALA A 13 -3.95 32.41 5.26
CA ALA A 13 -4.90 31.78 4.34
C ALA A 13 -4.20 30.99 3.21
N PHE A 14 -3.02 31.43 2.75
CA PHE A 14 -2.28 30.75 1.68
C PHE A 14 -1.53 29.49 2.16
N GLY A 15 -1.18 29.43 3.46
CA GLY A 15 -0.51 28.27 4.07
C GLY A 15 -1.38 27.03 4.25
N LEU A 16 -2.71 27.14 4.10
CA LEU A 16 -3.67 26.06 4.37
C LEU A 16 -4.13 25.28 3.11
N ILE A 17 -3.68 25.64 1.91
CA ILE A 17 -4.27 25.15 0.65
C ILE A 17 -3.45 24.03 -0.03
N ASN A 18 -2.26 23.68 0.47
CA ASN A 18 -1.32 22.82 -0.28
C ASN A 18 -1.23 21.35 0.13
N SER A 19 -2.24 20.81 0.82
CA SER A 19 -2.33 19.36 1.07
C SER A 19 -3.51 18.73 0.32
N VAL A 20 -3.71 19.15 -0.94
CA VAL A 20 -4.57 18.39 -1.85
C VAL A 20 -3.82 17.10 -2.18
N VAL A 21 -4.17 16.02 -1.47
CA VAL A 21 -3.74 14.66 -1.83
C VAL A 21 -4.43 14.34 -3.14
N PHE A 22 -3.75 14.54 -4.25
CA PHE A 22 -4.26 14.16 -5.56
C PHE A 22 -4.30 12.64 -5.66
N ALA A 23 -5.45 12.09 -6.05
CA ALA A 23 -5.58 10.70 -6.46
C ALA A 23 -4.55 10.40 -7.55
N GLN A 24 -3.78 9.32 -7.41
CA GLN A 24 -2.80 8.90 -8.41
C GLN A 24 -3.43 7.82 -9.27
N GLU A 25 -4.09 8.26 -10.34
CA GLU A 25 -4.83 7.40 -11.25
C GLU A 25 -3.90 6.66 -12.21
N GLU A 26 -4.10 5.36 -12.36
CA GLU A 26 -3.39 4.51 -13.32
C GLU A 26 -4.39 3.70 -14.16
N LEU A 27 -4.08 3.50 -15.45
CA LEU A 27 -4.86 2.64 -16.32
C LEU A 27 -4.47 1.17 -16.11
N HIS A 28 -5.32 0.40 -15.45
CA HIS A 28 -5.12 -1.01 -15.15
C HIS A 28 -6.20 -1.86 -15.82
N PHE A 29 -5.83 -2.65 -16.83
CA PHE A 29 -6.74 -3.49 -17.63
C PHE A 29 -7.98 -2.75 -18.16
N GLY A 30 -7.79 -1.52 -18.63
CA GLY A 30 -8.88 -0.72 -19.21
C GLY A 30 -9.79 -0.06 -18.17
N GLN A 31 -9.43 -0.12 -16.88
CA GLN A 31 -10.09 0.61 -15.80
C GLN A 31 -9.13 1.65 -15.23
N ILE A 32 -9.65 2.82 -14.85
CA ILE A 32 -8.88 3.80 -14.09
C ILE A 32 -9.00 3.43 -12.61
N VAL A 33 -7.86 3.27 -11.95
CA VAL A 33 -7.79 2.88 -10.54
C VAL A 33 -6.87 3.86 -9.83
N ASP A 34 -7.28 4.37 -8.67
CA ASP A 34 -6.36 5.09 -7.79
C ASP A 34 -5.36 4.08 -7.21
N ARG A 35 -4.09 4.22 -7.60
CA ARG A 35 -3.03 3.29 -7.22
C ARG A 35 -2.66 3.38 -5.74
N GLN A 36 -3.05 4.45 -5.05
CA GLN A 36 -2.73 4.67 -3.64
C GLN A 36 -3.86 4.29 -2.69
N GLU A 37 -5.07 4.09 -3.20
CA GLU A 37 -6.26 3.80 -2.38
C GLU A 37 -6.48 2.28 -2.30
N PRO A 38 -6.16 1.61 -1.17
CA PRO A 38 -6.21 0.16 -1.12
C PRO A 38 -7.61 -0.43 -1.33
N VAL A 39 -8.66 0.32 -0.98
CA VAL A 39 -10.04 -0.13 -1.18
C VAL A 39 -10.43 -0.10 -2.67
N ALA A 40 -9.80 0.76 -3.48
CA ALA A 40 -10.05 0.82 -4.92
C ALA A 40 -9.70 -0.50 -5.62
N CYS A 41 -8.70 -1.24 -5.10
CA CYS A 41 -8.34 -2.55 -5.62
C CYS A 41 -9.48 -3.57 -5.45
N LEU A 42 -10.24 -3.48 -4.36
CA LEU A 42 -11.26 -4.46 -3.99
C LEU A 42 -12.49 -4.40 -4.90
N VAL A 43 -12.76 -3.26 -5.57
CA VAL A 43 -13.84 -3.10 -6.56
C VAL A 43 -13.83 -4.22 -7.62
N CYS A 44 -12.64 -4.74 -7.95
CA CYS A 44 -12.46 -5.85 -8.88
C CYS A 44 -11.83 -7.10 -8.24
N HIS A 45 -10.96 -6.93 -7.23
CA HIS A 45 -10.17 -8.03 -6.65
C HIS A 45 -10.80 -8.72 -5.44
N GLU A 46 -12.00 -8.34 -4.97
CA GLU A 46 -12.71 -9.01 -3.87
C GLU A 46 -13.22 -10.44 -4.16
N GLY A 47 -12.66 -11.12 -5.18
CA GLY A 47 -12.85 -12.55 -5.43
C GLY A 47 -13.66 -12.94 -6.67
N ILE A 48 -14.04 -12.01 -7.57
CA ILE A 48 -15.04 -12.32 -8.62
C ILE A 48 -14.70 -11.84 -10.05
N LYS A 49 -13.83 -10.84 -10.30
CA LYS A 49 -13.74 -10.23 -11.66
C LYS A 49 -12.37 -10.17 -12.36
N ALA A 50 -11.24 -10.27 -11.66
CA ALA A 50 -9.91 -10.24 -12.30
C ALA A 50 -9.31 -11.66 -12.41
N SER A 51 -9.31 -12.22 -13.63
CA SER A 51 -8.96 -13.61 -13.93
C SER A 51 -7.45 -13.93 -13.93
N GLU A 52 -6.59 -12.95 -13.66
CA GLU A 52 -5.12 -13.07 -13.74
C GLU A 52 -4.41 -13.09 -12.38
N ALA A 53 -5.15 -13.05 -11.25
CA ALA A 53 -4.60 -13.46 -9.95
C ALA A 53 -4.50 -15.00 -9.85
N ARG A 54 -3.93 -15.65 -10.89
CA ARG A 54 -3.88 -17.11 -11.10
C ARG A 54 -2.87 -17.84 -10.21
N PHE A 55 -2.59 -17.37 -9.00
CA PHE A 55 -1.96 -18.25 -8.01
C PHE A 55 -2.98 -19.19 -7.35
N CYS A 56 -4.27 -18.93 -7.52
CA CYS A 56 -5.31 -19.59 -6.74
C CYS A 56 -6.41 -20.12 -7.67
N LYS A 57 -6.50 -21.46 -7.80
CA LYS A 57 -7.32 -22.13 -8.82
C LYS A 57 -8.81 -22.31 -8.45
N SER A 58 -9.22 -22.11 -7.19
CA SER A 58 -10.63 -22.08 -6.73
C SER A 58 -10.74 -21.65 -5.25
N ASN A 59 -11.92 -21.20 -4.80
CA ASN A 59 -12.26 -20.85 -3.40
C ASN A 59 -11.35 -19.82 -2.72
N CYS A 60 -11.13 -18.68 -3.36
CA CYS A 60 -10.23 -17.65 -2.84
C CYS A 60 -10.95 -16.75 -1.84
N ASN A 61 -10.80 -17.03 -0.55
CA ASN A 61 -10.79 -15.95 0.42
C ASN A 61 -9.44 -15.23 0.26
N ILE A 62 -9.41 -14.10 -0.45
CA ILE A 62 -8.19 -13.30 -0.65
C ILE A 62 -7.51 -12.97 0.69
N THR A 63 -8.27 -12.84 1.77
CA THR A 63 -7.75 -12.57 3.11
C THR A 63 -7.10 -13.79 3.78
N ALA A 64 -7.36 -15.01 3.29
CA ALA A 64 -6.80 -16.26 3.82
C ALA A 64 -5.46 -16.63 3.14
N SER A 65 -5.34 -16.46 1.82
CA SER A 65 -4.11 -16.81 1.08
C SER A 65 -3.11 -15.66 0.99
N HIS A 66 -3.57 -14.39 0.99
CA HIS A 66 -2.73 -13.20 0.93
C HIS A 66 -3.22 -12.18 1.98
N PRO A 67 -2.65 -12.14 3.18
CA PRO A 67 -3.14 -11.28 4.25
C PRO A 67 -2.95 -9.80 3.88
N ALA A 68 -4.04 -9.17 3.45
CA ALA A 68 -4.20 -7.72 3.35
C ALA A 68 -5.17 -7.24 4.43
N PHE A 69 -5.12 -5.94 4.73
CA PHE A 69 -5.87 -5.28 5.80
C PHE A 69 -5.62 -5.93 7.16
N LYS A 70 -4.33 -6.10 7.49
CA LYS A 70 -3.86 -6.67 8.76
C LYS A 70 -2.83 -5.75 9.40
N LYS A 71 -2.93 -5.54 10.71
CA LYS A 71 -1.94 -4.79 11.47
C LYS A 71 -0.55 -5.39 11.34
N TYR A 72 0.43 -4.50 11.19
CA TYR A 72 1.85 -4.83 11.11
C TYR A 72 2.65 -4.08 12.18
N PRO A 73 3.51 -4.77 12.94
CA PRO A 73 3.54 -6.21 13.08
C PRO A 73 2.24 -6.72 13.75
N PRO A 74 1.93 -8.03 13.68
CA PRO A 74 0.88 -8.62 14.49
C PRO A 74 1.15 -8.39 15.98
N ALA A 75 0.09 -8.11 16.75
CA ALA A 75 0.22 -7.83 18.19
C ALA A 75 0.97 -8.94 18.94
N GLY A 76 1.99 -8.55 19.71
CA GLY A 76 2.81 -9.47 20.50
C GLY A 76 3.88 -10.22 19.71
N LYS A 77 4.05 -9.93 18.41
CA LYS A 77 5.03 -10.58 17.53
C LYS A 77 6.14 -9.66 17.05
N ASP A 78 6.29 -8.47 17.62
CA ASP A 78 7.22 -7.44 17.16
C ASP A 78 8.66 -7.97 16.94
N HIS A 79 9.12 -8.88 17.80
CA HIS A 79 10.44 -9.52 17.73
C HIS A 79 10.63 -10.52 16.56
N GLU A 80 9.57 -10.85 15.81
CA GLU A 80 9.60 -11.73 14.63
C GLU A 80 9.60 -10.95 13.31
N PHE A 81 9.44 -9.62 13.36
CA PHE A 81 9.23 -8.77 12.19
C PHE A 81 10.27 -7.64 12.13
N ASN A 82 10.56 -7.19 10.91
CA ASN A 82 11.39 -6.02 10.72
C ASN A 82 10.64 -4.74 11.15
N PRO A 83 11.36 -3.69 11.60
CA PRO A 83 10.74 -2.43 11.96
C PRO A 83 10.20 -1.70 10.72
N VAL A 84 9.18 -0.84 10.91
CA VAL A 84 8.49 -0.13 9.83
C VAL A 84 9.45 0.70 8.97
N GLU A 85 10.46 1.31 9.59
CA GLU A 85 11.45 2.13 8.88
C GLU A 85 12.21 1.32 7.81
N LYS A 86 12.47 0.04 8.09
CA LYS A 86 13.13 -0.86 7.14
C LYS A 86 12.20 -1.24 5.99
N LEU A 87 10.90 -1.38 6.25
CA LEU A 87 9.89 -1.64 5.22
C LEU A 87 9.76 -0.43 4.30
N THR A 88 9.62 0.77 4.85
CA THR A 88 9.52 2.02 4.08
C THR A 88 10.76 2.24 3.22
N ALA A 89 11.96 1.99 3.76
CA ALA A 89 13.21 2.06 2.99
C ALA A 89 13.27 1.06 1.83
N ALA A 90 12.54 -0.05 1.92
CA ALA A 90 12.43 -1.06 0.86
C ALA A 90 11.26 -0.79 -0.10
N GLY A 91 10.50 0.30 0.09
CA GLY A 91 9.35 0.66 -0.74
C GLY A 91 8.03 0.00 -0.32
N ILE A 92 7.97 -0.64 0.86
CA ILE A 92 6.72 -1.17 1.43
C ILE A 92 6.02 -0.05 2.19
N ASP A 93 4.83 0.31 1.73
CA ASP A 93 3.97 1.32 2.35
C ASP A 93 2.89 0.68 3.23
N LEU A 94 2.84 1.05 4.51
CA LEU A 94 1.83 0.56 5.46
C LEU A 94 0.79 1.66 5.70
N ARG A 95 -0.44 1.42 5.27
CA ARG A 95 -1.55 2.36 5.46
C ARG A 95 -2.16 2.13 6.83
N ASP A 96 -2.14 3.16 7.68
CA ASP A 96 -2.64 3.10 9.07
C ASP A 96 -2.04 1.94 9.89
N GLY A 97 -0.76 1.64 9.63
CA GLY A 97 -0.03 0.55 10.28
C GLY A 97 -0.51 -0.84 9.83
N GLU A 98 -1.14 -0.95 8.67
CA GLU A 98 -1.62 -2.20 8.08
C GLU A 98 -0.90 -2.55 6.79
N ILE A 99 -0.70 -3.85 6.60
CA ILE A 99 -0.42 -4.41 5.27
C ILE A 99 -1.70 -4.27 4.46
N THR A 100 -1.60 -3.69 3.27
CA THR A 100 -2.70 -3.57 2.31
C THR A 100 -2.24 -4.02 0.92
N CYS A 101 -3.10 -3.90 -0.10
CA CYS A 101 -2.72 -4.20 -1.48
C CYS A 101 -1.51 -3.38 -1.94
N VAL A 102 -1.47 -2.09 -1.59
CA VAL A 102 -0.43 -1.16 -2.03
C VAL A 102 0.89 -1.32 -1.28
N SER A 103 0.90 -2.10 -0.19
CA SER A 103 2.13 -2.43 0.54
C SER A 103 3.08 -3.30 -0.30
N CYS A 104 2.53 -4.10 -1.21
CA CYS A 104 3.30 -5.00 -2.06
C CYS A 104 3.23 -4.64 -3.54
N HIS A 105 2.14 -3.98 -3.97
CA HIS A 105 1.88 -3.66 -5.37
C HIS A 105 1.83 -2.15 -5.61
N ASP A 106 2.55 -1.67 -6.62
CA ASP A 106 2.46 -0.30 -7.13
C ASP A 106 2.17 -0.35 -8.64
N LEU A 107 0.96 0.06 -9.04
CA LEU A 107 0.50 0.04 -10.43
C LEU A 107 1.36 0.91 -11.37
N GLY A 108 2.12 1.87 -10.83
CA GLY A 108 3.09 2.65 -11.61
C GLY A 108 4.38 1.91 -11.95
N LEU A 109 4.61 0.72 -11.38
CA LEU A 109 5.81 -0.07 -11.66
C LEU A 109 5.57 -1.01 -12.84
N ALA A 110 6.50 -1.03 -13.79
CA ALA A 110 6.50 -2.00 -14.88
C ALA A 110 7.11 -3.37 -14.49
N THR A 111 7.14 -3.70 -13.19
CA THR A 111 7.68 -4.96 -12.67
C THR A 111 6.67 -6.10 -12.82
N GLN A 112 7.14 -7.35 -12.75
CA GLN A 112 6.24 -8.50 -12.78
C GLN A 112 5.24 -8.42 -11.61
N TYR A 113 3.94 -8.48 -11.93
CA TYR A 113 2.84 -8.30 -10.98
C TYR A 113 2.87 -6.97 -10.22
N PHE A 114 3.52 -5.93 -10.74
CA PHE A 114 3.57 -4.60 -10.11
C PHE A 114 4.25 -4.61 -8.72
N LEU A 115 5.09 -5.60 -8.44
CA LEU A 115 5.69 -5.74 -7.12
C LEU A 115 6.72 -4.64 -6.83
N VAL A 116 6.64 -4.04 -5.65
CA VAL A 116 7.64 -3.09 -5.13
C VAL A 116 8.99 -3.75 -4.84
N ILE A 117 8.98 -5.05 -4.55
CA ILE A 117 10.17 -5.87 -4.29
C ILE A 117 10.00 -7.23 -4.98
N SER A 118 11.10 -7.76 -5.54
CA SER A 118 11.11 -9.10 -6.14
C SER A 118 10.64 -10.18 -5.16
N ARG A 119 9.92 -11.18 -5.68
CA ARG A 119 9.54 -12.39 -4.95
C ARG A 119 10.60 -13.50 -5.03
N GLU A 120 11.65 -13.32 -5.83
CA GLU A 120 12.70 -14.31 -6.01
C GLU A 120 13.35 -14.67 -4.66
N ASN A 121 13.59 -15.97 -4.45
CA ASN A 121 14.19 -16.48 -3.22
C ASN A 121 13.49 -16.01 -1.92
N GLY A 122 12.20 -15.65 -1.99
CA GLY A 122 11.43 -15.16 -0.86
C GLY A 122 11.84 -13.76 -0.37
N GLN A 123 12.48 -12.94 -1.22
CA GLN A 123 12.98 -11.62 -0.84
C GLN A 123 11.87 -10.69 -0.29
N LEU A 124 10.70 -10.65 -0.94
CA LEU A 124 9.54 -9.93 -0.42
C LEU A 124 9.18 -10.36 1.02
N CYS A 125 9.10 -11.66 1.30
CA CYS A 125 8.78 -12.18 2.63
C CYS A 125 9.85 -11.81 3.68
N LYS A 126 11.13 -11.90 3.31
CA LYS A 126 12.28 -11.55 4.18
C LYS A 126 12.36 -10.05 4.50
N THR A 127 11.70 -9.22 3.70
CA THR A 127 11.60 -7.79 3.98
C THR A 127 10.76 -7.55 5.23
N CYS A 128 9.71 -8.36 5.43
CA CYS A 128 8.83 -8.24 6.59
C CYS A 128 9.24 -9.13 7.77
N HIS A 129 9.70 -10.35 7.52
CA HIS A 129 9.93 -11.36 8.56
C HIS A 129 11.42 -11.55 8.89
N LEU A 130 11.74 -11.59 10.19
CA LEU A 130 13.10 -11.89 10.69
C LEU A 130 13.41 -13.40 10.65
N LYS A 131 12.38 -14.24 10.76
CA LYS A 131 12.49 -15.70 10.62
C LYS A 131 11.52 -16.18 9.55
N PHE A 132 12.00 -17.04 8.66
CA PHE A 132 11.15 -17.67 7.67
C PHE A 132 10.35 -18.78 8.38
N TRP A 133 9.06 -18.56 8.58
CA TRP A 133 8.14 -19.62 8.98
C TRP A 133 7.69 -20.33 7.70
N GLU A 134 8.15 -21.55 7.49
CA GLU A 134 7.49 -22.48 6.58
C GLU A 134 6.04 -22.64 7.09
N ARG A 135 5.07 -22.12 6.34
CA ARG A 135 3.66 -22.46 6.51
C ARG A 135 3.31 -23.55 5.53
#